data_AF-A0A9D7HPC4-F1
#
_entry.id   AF-A0A9D7HPC4-F1
#
_cell.length_a   1.000
_cell.length_b   1.000
_cell.length_c   1.000
_cell.angle_alpha   90.00
_cell.angle_beta   90.00
_cell.angle_gamma   90.00
#
_symmetry.space_group_name_H-M   'P 1'
#
loop_
_entity.id
_entity.type
_entity.pdbx_description
1 polymer ?
#
loop_
_entity_poly.entity_id
_entity_poly.type
_entity_poly.pdbx_seq_one_letter_code
_entity_poly.pdbx_strand_id
1 'polypeptide(L)'
;MNATYLWSDNSTNATLEVAQQGTYWVQVTVDHCSASDTVHIHIEPAPSIDLGSDQTLCEGDTLVLNAMTPNATYLWSTAATEGMILVDQPGIYWVNALVNECWVSDTVVISDDGCIPILVIPNVFSPNGDGANDQLVPITSEGIQMFHMVIITDWEFRCSRPIIH
;
A
#
# COMPACT_ATOMS: atom_id res chain seq x y z
N MET A 1 -57.39 -10.10 -28.04
CA MET A 1 -56.18 -10.74 -28.61
C MET A 1 -55.38 -11.23 -27.43
N ASN A 2 -55.14 -12.52 -27.32
CA ASN A 2 -54.34 -13.08 -26.22
C ASN A 2 -52.96 -13.39 -26.78
N ALA A 3 -51.94 -12.74 -26.22
CA ALA A 3 -50.55 -13.09 -26.48
C ALA A 3 -50.13 -14.21 -25.54
N THR A 4 -49.33 -15.15 -26.05
CA THR A 4 -48.63 -16.16 -25.26
C THR A 4 -47.13 -15.95 -25.42
N TYR A 5 -46.37 -16.22 -24.36
CA TYR A 5 -44.94 -16.02 -24.29
C TYR A 5 -44.26 -17.36 -24.03
N LEU A 6 -43.10 -17.57 -24.63
CA LEU A 6 -42.19 -18.67 -24.30
C LEU A 6 -40.78 -18.10 -24.22
N TRP A 7 -40.17 -18.18 -23.05
CA TRP A 7 -38.81 -17.73 -22.80
C TRP A 7 -37.80 -18.87 -22.89
N SER A 8 -36.53 -18.52 -22.98
CA SER A 8 -35.40 -19.46 -23.00
C SER A 8 -35.28 -20.38 -21.77
N ASP A 9 -35.89 -19.99 -20.65
CA ASP A 9 -35.98 -20.79 -19.42
C ASP A 9 -37.28 -21.62 -19.34
N ASN A 10 -38.05 -21.67 -20.43
CA ASN A 10 -39.34 -22.32 -20.55
C ASN A 10 -40.48 -21.65 -19.76
N SER A 11 -40.27 -20.45 -19.21
CA SER A 11 -41.33 -19.67 -18.57
C SER A 11 -42.25 -18.99 -19.61
N THR A 12 -43.47 -18.64 -19.18
CA THR A 12 -44.51 -18.06 -20.05
C THR A 12 -45.06 -16.71 -19.56
N ASN A 13 -44.36 -16.09 -18.59
CA ASN A 13 -44.73 -14.78 -18.08
C ASN A 13 -44.48 -13.70 -19.14
N ALA A 14 -45.17 -12.57 -19.05
CA ALA A 14 -44.91 -11.44 -19.95
C ALA A 14 -43.51 -10.81 -19.74
N THR A 15 -42.84 -11.15 -18.63
CA THR A 15 -41.51 -10.66 -18.24
C THR A 15 -40.65 -11.82 -17.77
N LEU A 16 -39.35 -11.76 -18.06
CA LEU A 16 -38.31 -12.66 -17.53
C LEU A 16 -37.33 -11.85 -16.69
N GLU A 17 -37.16 -12.22 -15.43
CA GLU A 17 -36.12 -11.66 -14.56
C GLU A 17 -34.84 -12.51 -14.67
N VAL A 18 -33.71 -11.86 -14.91
CA VAL A 18 -32.42 -12.49 -15.17
C VAL A 18 -31.34 -11.82 -14.33
N ALA A 19 -30.52 -12.63 -13.66
CA ALA A 19 -29.45 -12.14 -12.79
C ALA A 19 -28.05 -12.56 -13.28
N GLN A 20 -27.98 -13.38 -14.32
CA GLN A 20 -26.74 -13.96 -14.82
C GLN A 20 -26.46 -13.48 -16.23
N GLN A 21 -25.17 -13.36 -16.57
CA GLN A 21 -24.75 -13.17 -17.95
C GLN A 21 -25.24 -14.35 -18.80
N GLY A 22 -25.62 -14.09 -20.04
CA GLY A 22 -26.14 -15.13 -20.91
C GLY A 22 -26.92 -14.59 -22.11
N THR A 23 -27.35 -15.51 -22.95
CA THR A 23 -28.24 -15.22 -24.08
C THR A 23 -29.65 -15.63 -23.69
N TYR A 24 -30.58 -14.69 -23.77
CA TYR A 24 -31.99 -14.92 -23.48
C TYR A 24 -32.81 -14.59 -24.71
N TRP A 25 -33.88 -15.35 -24.92
CA TRP A 25 -34.77 -15.12 -26.05
C TRP A 25 -36.22 -15.29 -25.61
N VAL A 26 -37.12 -14.62 -26.32
CA VAL A 26 -38.57 -14.76 -26.15
C VAL A 26 -39.20 -15.04 -27.49
N GLN A 27 -40.15 -15.96 -27.52
CA GLN A 27 -41.10 -16.13 -28.61
C GLN A 27 -42.48 -15.66 -28.14
N VAL A 28 -43.06 -14.73 -28.88
CA VAL A 28 -44.42 -14.22 -28.64
C VAL A 28 -45.33 -14.74 -29.73
N THR A 29 -46.47 -15.31 -29.34
CA THR A 29 -47.50 -15.78 -30.28
C THR A 29 -48.80 -15.05 -30.04
N VAL A 30 -49.32 -14.40 -31.08
CA VAL A 30 -50.63 -13.75 -31.10
C VAL A 30 -51.47 -14.43 -32.17
N ASP A 31 -52.56 -15.07 -31.76
CA ASP A 31 -53.39 -15.93 -32.60
C ASP A 31 -52.57 -17.02 -33.31
N HIS A 32 -52.27 -16.88 -34.61
CA HIS A 32 -51.51 -17.85 -35.42
C HIS A 32 -50.14 -17.33 -35.88
N CYS A 33 -49.72 -16.16 -35.40
CA CYS A 33 -48.46 -15.53 -35.77
C CYS A 33 -47.48 -15.58 -34.60
N SER A 34 -46.28 -16.10 -34.84
CA SER A 34 -45.18 -16.09 -33.87
C SER A 34 -44.04 -15.19 -34.34
N ALA A 35 -43.44 -14.46 -33.40
CA ALA A 35 -42.21 -13.71 -33.59
C ALA A 35 -41.26 -13.99 -32.43
N SER A 36 -39.96 -13.87 -32.65
CA SER A 36 -38.94 -14.07 -31.62
C SER A 36 -37.89 -12.98 -31.64
N ASP A 37 -37.35 -12.67 -30.47
CA ASP A 37 -36.22 -11.75 -30.32
C ASP A 37 -35.21 -12.32 -29.30
N THR A 38 -33.96 -11.88 -29.38
CA THR A 38 -32.84 -12.37 -28.58
C THR A 38 -32.02 -11.22 -28.02
N VAL A 39 -31.73 -11.29 -26.72
CA VAL A 39 -30.86 -10.35 -26.00
C VAL A 39 -29.64 -11.07 -25.45
N HIS A 40 -28.48 -10.40 -25.52
CA HIS A 40 -27.24 -10.85 -24.93
C HIS A 40 -26.93 -9.98 -23.72
N ILE A 41 -26.85 -10.60 -22.55
CA ILE A 41 -26.51 -9.93 -21.29
C ILE A 41 -25.06 -10.23 -20.97
N HIS A 42 -24.26 -9.16 -20.91
CA HIS A 42 -22.87 -9.22 -20.47
C HIS A 42 -22.74 -8.48 -19.13
N ILE A 43 -22.11 -9.14 -18.15
CA ILE A 43 -21.83 -8.55 -16.84
C ILE A 43 -20.31 -8.42 -16.75
N GLU A 44 -19.82 -7.20 -16.68
CA GLU A 44 -18.40 -6.92 -16.45
C GLU A 44 -18.06 -7.20 -14.99
N PRO A 45 -16.89 -7.81 -14.69
CA PRO A 45 -16.43 -7.97 -13.33
C PRO A 45 -16.28 -6.59 -12.66
N ALA A 46 -16.66 -6.52 -11.39
CA ALA A 46 -16.45 -5.31 -10.62
C ALA A 46 -14.94 -4.97 -10.61
N PRO A 47 -14.57 -3.70 -10.83
CA PRO A 47 -13.18 -3.29 -10.70
C PRO A 47 -12.69 -3.53 -9.27
N SER A 48 -11.38 -3.75 -9.13
CA SER A 48 -10.73 -3.88 -7.83
C SER A 48 -9.43 -3.08 -7.82
N ILE A 49 -9.07 -2.56 -6.67
CA ILE A 49 -7.81 -1.87 -6.40
C ILE A 49 -7.15 -2.58 -5.22
N ASP A 50 -5.83 -2.78 -5.28
CA ASP A 50 -5.07 -3.53 -4.29
C ASP A 50 -3.71 -2.83 -4.10
N LEU A 51 -3.52 -2.26 -2.92
CA LEU A 51 -2.30 -1.61 -2.46
C LEU A 51 -1.27 -2.62 -1.94
N GLY A 52 -1.63 -3.90 -1.88
CA GLY A 52 -0.81 -4.98 -1.36
C GLY A 52 -0.96 -5.18 0.15
N SER A 53 -0.13 -6.06 0.70
CA SER A 53 -0.07 -6.30 2.14
C SER A 53 0.51 -5.10 2.91
N ASP A 54 0.18 -5.00 4.19
CA ASP A 54 0.85 -4.10 5.14
C ASP A 54 2.37 -4.20 5.04
N GLN A 55 3.04 -3.06 5.17
CA GLN A 55 4.50 -2.95 5.03
C GLN A 55 5.13 -2.27 6.23
N THR A 56 6.44 -2.41 6.34
CA THR A 56 7.26 -1.70 7.32
C THR A 56 8.17 -0.71 6.60
N LEU A 57 8.50 0.41 7.26
CA LEU A 57 9.34 1.47 6.72
C LEU A 57 10.37 1.92 7.77
N CYS A 58 11.64 2.05 7.37
CA CYS A 58 12.69 2.65 8.19
C CYS A 58 12.66 4.19 8.08
N GLU A 59 13.20 4.89 9.09
CA GLU A 59 13.42 6.33 8.98
C GLU A 59 14.36 6.66 7.81
N GLY A 60 13.92 7.55 6.92
CA GLY A 60 14.68 7.99 5.75
C GLY A 60 14.43 7.17 4.48
N ASP A 61 13.70 6.06 4.57
CA ASP A 61 13.25 5.30 3.41
C ASP A 61 11.97 5.89 2.82
N THR A 62 11.68 5.49 1.57
CA THR A 62 10.44 5.86 0.89
C THR A 62 9.81 4.64 0.24
N LEU A 63 8.49 4.62 0.20
CA LEU A 63 7.69 3.56 -0.42
C LEU A 63 6.77 4.16 -1.48
N VAL A 64 6.64 3.47 -2.62
CA VAL A 64 5.66 3.82 -3.66
C VAL A 64 4.41 2.98 -3.46
N LEU A 65 3.29 3.63 -3.18
CA LEU A 65 1.97 2.99 -3.21
C LEU A 65 1.37 3.16 -4.60
N ASN A 66 0.98 2.06 -5.23
CA ASN A 66 0.52 2.03 -6.61
C ASN A 66 -0.92 1.53 -6.68
N ALA A 67 -1.82 2.42 -7.09
CA ALA A 67 -3.24 2.13 -7.27
C ALA A 67 -3.66 2.21 -8.75
N MET A 68 -2.69 2.25 -9.67
CA MET A 68 -2.90 2.58 -11.08
C MET A 68 -3.88 1.62 -11.75
N THR A 69 -5.03 2.15 -12.11
CA THR A 69 -6.13 1.49 -12.81
C THR A 69 -6.53 2.33 -14.04
N PRO A 70 -6.72 1.73 -15.22
CA PRO A 70 -7.15 2.45 -16.41
C PRO A 70 -8.50 3.17 -16.21
N ASN A 71 -8.62 4.39 -16.75
CA ASN A 71 -9.84 5.22 -16.67
C ASN A 71 -10.35 5.49 -15.24
N ALA A 72 -9.45 5.47 -14.26
CA ALA A 72 -9.78 5.73 -12.87
C ALA A 72 -9.48 7.18 -12.47
N THR A 73 -10.29 7.73 -11.58
CA THR A 73 -9.95 8.95 -10.81
C THR A 73 -9.72 8.58 -9.36
N TYR A 74 -8.76 9.24 -8.70
CA TYR A 74 -8.29 8.86 -7.36
C TYR A 74 -8.48 9.97 -6.35
N LEU A 75 -8.67 9.57 -5.09
CA LEU A 75 -8.55 10.40 -3.91
C LEU A 75 -7.84 9.61 -2.82
N TRP A 76 -6.64 10.03 -2.48
CA TRP A 76 -5.83 9.43 -1.41
C TRP A 76 -6.09 10.09 -0.05
N SER A 77 -5.72 9.38 1.03
CA SER A 77 -5.67 9.94 2.39
C SER A 77 -4.78 11.19 2.52
N THR A 78 -3.81 11.35 1.63
CA THR A 78 -2.92 12.52 1.50
C THR A 78 -3.50 13.68 0.68
N ALA A 79 -4.75 13.54 0.20
CA ALA A 79 -5.40 14.41 -0.77
C ALA A 79 -4.77 14.42 -2.19
N ALA A 80 -3.83 13.53 -2.47
CA ALA A 80 -3.31 13.29 -3.81
C ALA A 80 -4.40 12.72 -4.75
N THR A 81 -4.24 12.92 -6.05
CA THR A 81 -5.20 12.48 -7.09
C THR A 81 -4.56 11.66 -8.21
N GLU A 82 -3.25 11.42 -8.11
CA GLU A 82 -2.45 10.61 -9.01
C GLU A 82 -2.68 9.10 -8.75
N GLY A 83 -2.41 8.25 -9.74
CA GLY A 83 -2.53 6.79 -9.58
C GLY A 83 -1.44 6.16 -8.70
N MET A 84 -0.42 6.92 -8.32
CA MET A 84 0.66 6.49 -7.43
C MET A 84 1.01 7.63 -6.48
N ILE A 85 1.40 7.29 -5.25
CA ILE A 85 1.95 8.23 -4.28
C ILE A 85 3.26 7.71 -3.72
N LEU A 86 4.15 8.63 -3.36
CA LEU A 86 5.36 8.34 -2.59
C LEU A 86 5.09 8.67 -1.12
N VAL A 87 5.38 7.74 -0.23
CA VAL A 87 5.20 7.90 1.22
C VAL A 87 6.51 7.64 1.94
N ASP A 88 6.79 8.41 2.99
CA ASP A 88 8.03 8.39 3.76
C ASP A 88 7.78 8.36 5.27
N GLN A 89 6.53 8.18 5.68
CA GLN A 89 6.13 8.12 7.09
C GLN A 89 5.26 6.89 7.36
N PRO A 90 5.45 6.24 8.52
CA PRO A 90 4.49 5.27 9.02
C PRO A 90 3.09 5.88 9.18
N GLY A 91 2.06 5.11 8.89
CA GLY A 91 0.68 5.56 8.94
C GLY A 91 -0.28 4.63 8.22
N ILE A 92 -1.57 4.99 8.28
CA ILE A 92 -2.62 4.31 7.52
C ILE A 92 -2.86 5.11 6.24
N TYR A 93 -2.68 4.45 5.09
CA TYR A 93 -2.95 5.03 3.79
C TYR A 93 -4.15 4.34 3.17
N TRP A 94 -5.04 5.12 2.57
CA TRP A 94 -6.18 4.61 1.84
C TRP A 94 -6.35 5.36 0.53
N VAL A 95 -6.96 4.68 -0.44
CA VAL A 95 -7.33 5.25 -1.73
C VAL A 95 -8.80 4.97 -1.99
N ASN A 96 -9.53 6.00 -2.42
CA ASN A 96 -10.83 5.85 -3.07
C ASN A 96 -10.62 6.11 -4.56
N ALA A 97 -11.08 5.18 -5.40
CA ALA A 97 -11.02 5.34 -6.84
C ALA A 97 -12.40 5.15 -7.48
N LEU A 98 -12.70 5.94 -8.49
CA LEU A 98 -13.88 5.78 -9.34
C LEU A 98 -13.42 5.17 -10.67
N VAL A 99 -13.79 3.91 -10.91
CA VAL A 99 -13.41 3.13 -12.10
C VAL A 99 -14.67 2.74 -12.85
N ASN A 100 -14.85 3.18 -14.09
CA ASN A 100 -16.04 2.88 -14.90
C ASN A 100 -17.36 3.07 -14.10
N GLU A 101 -17.51 4.23 -13.45
CA GLU A 101 -18.68 4.60 -12.62
C GLU A 101 -18.87 3.76 -11.34
N CYS A 102 -17.94 2.86 -11.02
CA CYS A 102 -17.93 2.07 -9.80
C CYS A 102 -16.91 2.62 -8.80
N TRP A 103 -17.33 2.85 -7.56
CA TRP A 103 -16.42 3.21 -6.47
C TRP A 103 -15.73 1.97 -5.93
N VAL A 104 -14.41 2.03 -5.84
CA VAL A 104 -13.55 1.02 -5.22
C VAL A 104 -12.63 1.70 -4.22
N SER A 105 -12.23 0.98 -3.17
CA SER A 105 -11.30 1.51 -2.19
C SER A 105 -10.42 0.42 -1.64
N ASP A 106 -9.24 0.81 -1.18
CA ASP A 106 -8.35 -0.08 -0.44
C ASP A 106 -7.54 0.69 0.62
N THR A 107 -7.00 -0.04 1.60
CA THR A 107 -6.27 0.49 2.75
C THR A 107 -5.04 -0.36 3.02
N VAL A 108 -3.91 0.30 3.27
CA VAL A 108 -2.65 -0.32 3.66
C VAL A 108 -2.12 0.34 4.92
N VAL A 109 -1.56 -0.46 5.84
CA VAL A 109 -0.87 0.03 7.02
C VAL A 109 0.63 -0.01 6.77
N ILE A 110 1.28 1.14 6.95
CA ILE A 110 2.73 1.28 6.97
C ILE A 110 3.15 1.42 8.42
N SER A 111 3.87 0.44 8.93
CA SER A 111 4.37 0.40 10.30
C SER A 111 5.84 0.83 10.36
N ASP A 112 6.23 1.40 11.50
CA ASP A 112 7.64 1.65 11.78
C ASP A 112 8.33 0.31 12.02
N ASP A 113 9.33 -0.03 11.19
CA ASP A 113 10.09 -1.27 11.36
C ASP A 113 11.02 -1.21 12.58
N GLY A 114 11.18 -0.03 13.18
CA GLY A 114 12.12 0.15 14.28
C GLY A 114 13.54 -0.16 13.83
N CYS A 115 13.93 0.29 12.63
CA CYS A 115 15.32 0.39 12.17
C CYS A 115 16.03 1.41 13.06
N ILE A 116 16.18 1.06 14.34
CA ILE A 116 16.74 1.92 15.37
C ILE A 116 18.18 2.14 14.93
N PRO A 117 18.60 3.39 14.67
CA PRO A 117 20.00 3.68 14.44
C PRO A 117 20.78 3.31 15.70
N ILE A 118 21.42 2.14 15.69
CA ILE A 118 22.30 1.71 16.76
C ILE A 118 23.62 2.45 16.52
N LEU A 119 23.84 3.51 17.32
CA LEU A 119 25.15 4.11 17.50
C LEU A 119 25.72 3.64 18.84
N VAL A 120 26.56 2.61 18.80
CA VAL A 120 27.27 2.14 20.00
C VAL A 120 28.68 2.69 19.96
N ILE A 121 28.99 3.54 20.94
CA ILE A 121 30.36 3.89 21.28
C ILE A 121 30.82 2.86 22.32
N PRO A 122 31.77 1.97 22.00
CA PRO A 122 32.25 0.99 22.96
C PRO A 122 32.87 1.69 24.18
N ASN A 123 32.47 1.27 25.38
CA ASN A 123 33.03 1.77 26.65
C ASN A 123 34.33 1.07 27.04
N VAL A 124 34.81 0.12 26.22
CA VAL A 124 36.04 -0.63 26.41
C VAL A 124 36.83 -0.64 25.11
N PHE A 125 38.09 -0.28 25.22
CA PHE A 125 39.08 -0.30 24.15
C PHE A 125 40.40 -0.75 24.75
N SER A 126 41.06 -1.68 24.08
CA SER A 126 42.21 -2.41 24.60
C SER A 126 43.25 -2.52 23.51
N PRO A 127 43.93 -1.41 23.16
CA PRO A 127 44.88 -1.40 22.05
C PRO A 127 46.12 -2.21 22.45
N ASN A 128 46.09 -3.50 22.14
CA ASN A 128 47.13 -4.46 22.49
C ASN A 128 47.59 -5.28 21.26
N GLY A 129 46.95 -5.10 20.10
CA GLY A 129 47.31 -5.72 18.83
C GLY A 129 46.85 -7.16 18.68
N ASP A 130 45.86 -7.61 19.46
CA ASP A 130 45.29 -8.97 19.39
C ASP A 130 44.12 -9.10 18.38
N GLY A 131 43.72 -7.99 17.76
CA GLY A 131 42.61 -7.89 16.81
C GLY A 131 41.25 -7.64 17.46
N ALA A 132 41.14 -7.64 18.78
CA ALA A 132 39.91 -7.41 19.52
C ALA A 132 39.96 -6.05 20.24
N ASN A 133 38.97 -5.19 19.98
CA ASN A 133 38.85 -3.86 20.62
C ASN A 133 40.13 -2.99 20.48
N ASP A 134 40.86 -3.14 19.37
CA ASP A 134 42.09 -2.41 19.03
C ASP A 134 41.85 -1.08 18.31
N GLN A 135 40.60 -0.82 17.88
CA GLN A 135 40.20 0.45 17.29
C GLN A 135 38.95 1.00 18.01
N LEU A 136 39.02 2.24 18.49
CA LEU A 136 37.83 3.00 18.89
C LEU A 136 37.10 3.42 17.62
N VAL A 137 36.16 2.58 17.20
CA VAL A 137 35.22 2.89 16.13
C VAL A 137 33.80 2.75 16.66
N PRO A 138 32.90 3.68 16.33
CA PRO A 138 31.48 3.47 16.56
C PRO A 138 31.00 2.28 15.75
N ILE A 139 30.17 1.45 16.38
CA ILE A 139 29.38 0.44 15.67
C ILE A 139 28.09 1.14 15.25
N THR A 140 27.86 1.20 13.93
CA THR A 140 26.70 1.85 13.32
C THR A 140 25.81 0.81 12.66
N SER A 141 24.48 0.91 12.82
CA SER A 141 23.52 0.17 12.00
C SER A 141 23.18 0.90 10.69
N GLU A 142 22.38 0.25 9.85
CA GLU A 142 21.67 0.85 8.73
C GLU A 142 20.90 2.10 9.23
N GLY A 143 20.97 3.21 8.50
CA GLY A 143 20.40 4.52 8.88
C GLY A 143 21.41 5.59 9.32
N ILE A 144 22.58 5.23 9.86
CA ILE A 144 23.63 6.22 10.22
C ILE A 144 24.58 6.43 9.03
N GLN A 145 24.31 7.44 8.21
CA GLN A 145 25.15 7.73 7.03
C GLN A 145 26.40 8.57 7.34
N MET A 146 26.43 9.26 8.48
CA MET A 146 27.58 10.06 8.92
C MET A 146 27.63 10.22 10.43
N PHE A 147 28.83 10.19 11.01
CA PHE A 147 29.08 10.56 12.40
C PHE A 147 30.40 11.32 12.54
N HIS A 148 30.49 12.19 13.55
CA HIS A 148 31.71 12.90 13.91
C HIS A 148 32.06 12.60 15.36
N MET A 149 33.20 11.96 15.59
CA MET A 149 33.68 11.61 16.93
C MET A 149 34.85 12.51 17.30
N VAL A 150 34.70 13.25 18.41
CA VAL A 150 35.78 14.03 19.01
C VAL A 150 36.13 13.42 20.36
N ILE A 151 37.39 13.03 20.52
CA ILE A 151 37.93 12.59 21.81
C ILE A 151 38.55 13.82 22.49
N ILE A 152 37.94 14.27 23.58
CA ILE A 152 38.48 15.35 24.41
C ILE A 152 39.15 14.73 25.62
N THR A 153 40.46 14.90 25.75
CA THR A 153 41.20 14.52 26.95
C THR A 153 41.38 15.75 27.84
N ASP A 154 40.66 15.84 28.96
CA ASP A 154 40.94 16.85 29.99
C ASP A 154 42.13 16.38 30.84
N TRP A 155 43.35 16.68 30.39
CA TRP A 155 44.55 16.56 31.23
C TRP A 155 44.95 17.86 31.93
N GLU A 156 44.13 18.91 31.89
CA GLU A 156 44.46 20.20 32.52
C GLU A 156 43.50 20.64 33.63
N PHE A 157 43.24 19.80 34.66
CA PHE A 157 42.81 20.34 35.97
C PHE A 157 43.50 19.68 37.18
N ARG A 158 44.62 20.33 37.57
CA ARG A 158 45.17 20.63 38.92
C ARG A 158 45.92 19.54 39.72
N CYS A 159 47.17 19.86 40.13
CA CYS A 159 47.50 20.32 41.50
C CYS A 159 49.02 20.52 41.71
N SER A 160 49.48 21.78 41.82
CA SER A 160 50.68 22.09 42.63
C SER A 160 50.78 23.58 43.00
N ARG A 161 50.34 23.90 44.22
CA ARG A 161 50.97 24.86 45.15
C ARG A 161 50.72 24.33 46.57
N PRO A 162 51.60 24.51 47.57
CA PRO A 162 52.65 25.53 47.68
C PRO A 162 54.04 24.99 48.09
N ILE A 163 55.11 25.77 47.87
CA ILE A 163 56.25 25.78 48.82
C ILE A 163 56.51 27.23 49.19
N ILE A 164 56.35 27.49 50.48
CA ILE A 164 56.79 28.68 51.18
C ILE A 164 58.20 28.34 51.69
N HIS A 165 59.21 29.07 51.23
CA HIS A 165 60.26 29.68 52.05
C HIS A 165 60.99 30.73 51.22
#